data_AF-A0A7Z7QPS5-F1
#
_entry.id   AF-A0A7Z7QPS5-F1
#
_cell.length_a   1.000
_cell.length_b   1.000
_cell.length_c   1.000
_cell.angle_alpha   90.00
_cell.angle_beta   90.00
_cell.angle_gamma   90.00
#
_symmetry.space_group_name_H-M   'P 1'
#
loop_
_entity.id
_entity.type
_entity.pdbx_description
1 polymer ?
#
loop_
_entity_poly.entity_id
_entity_poly.type
_entity_poly.pdbx_seq_one_letter_code
_entity_poly.pdbx_strand_id
1 'polypeptide(L)' 'MTQYLITTFTDSTGQTFKEVIKPQHNQTFTVIDADSKEQALKIYEEAKDEAN' A
#
# COMPACT_ATOMS: atom_id res chain seq x y z
N MET A 1 8.74 -12.66 13.03
CA MET A 1 7.43 -12.90 12.36
C MET A 1 7.52 -12.38 10.94
N THR A 2 6.82 -12.99 9.99
CA THR A 2 6.83 -12.59 8.57
C THR A 2 5.55 -11.80 8.27
N GLN A 3 5.69 -10.61 7.69
CA GLN A 3 4.55 -9.81 7.22
C GLN A 3 4.13 -10.30 5.82
N TYR A 4 2.85 -10.22 5.50
CA TYR A 4 2.30 -10.52 4.18
C TYR A 4 1.32 -9.41 3.82
N LEU A 5 1.39 -8.91 2.59
CA LEU A 5 0.39 -7.99 2.05
C LEU A 5 -0.65 -8.83 1.29
N ILE A 6 -1.92 -8.67 1.66
CA ILE A 6 -3.04 -9.29 0.95
C ILE A 6 -3.79 -8.16 0.24
N THR A 7 -3.78 -8.16 -1.08
CA THR A 7 -4.58 -7.24 -1.90
C THR A 7 -5.80 -7.97 -2.42
N THR A 8 -6.94 -7.28 -2.39
CA THR A 8 -8.19 -7.79 -2.94
C THR A 8 -8.74 -6.75 -3.88
N PHE A 9 -8.87 -7.10 -5.16
CA PHE A 9 -9.45 -6.21 -6.16
C PHE A 9 -10.66 -6.89 -6.78
N THR A 10 -11.73 -6.12 -6.95
CA THR A 10 -12.93 -6.57 -7.64
C THR A 10 -12.99 -5.86 -8.97
N ASP A 11 -12.98 -6.64 -10.04
CA ASP A 11 -13.11 -6.09 -11.39
C ASP A 11 -14.55 -5.62 -11.66
N SER A 12 -14.73 -4.79 -12.69
CA SER A 12 -16.05 -4.34 -13.19
C SER A 12 -17.03 -5.49 -13.50
N THR A 13 -16.52 -6.69 -13.78
CA THR A 13 -17.28 -7.92 -14.00
C THR A 13 -17.79 -8.58 -12.70
N GLY A 14 -17.43 -8.05 -11.52
CA GLY A 14 -17.79 -8.59 -10.20
C GLY A 14 -16.89 -9.74 -9.75
N GLN A 15 -15.85 -10.08 -10.51
CA GLN A 15 -14.88 -11.09 -10.11
C GLN A 15 -13.88 -10.48 -9.12
N THR A 16 -13.78 -11.09 -7.94
CA THR A 16 -12.82 -10.72 -6.91
C THR A 16 -11.55 -11.56 -7.03
N PHE A 17 -10.42 -10.89 -7.16
CA PHE A 17 -9.10 -11.49 -7.17
C PHE A 17 -8.39 -11.18 -5.85
N LYS A 18 -7.65 -12.17 -5.35
CA LYS A 18 -6.86 -12.05 -4.13
C LYS A 18 -5.40 -12.37 -4.46
N GLU A 19 -4.51 -11.45 -4.17
CA GLU A 19 -3.07 -11.67 -4.28
C GLU A 19 -2.42 -11.61 -2.90
N VAL A 20 -1.47 -12.53 -2.68
CA VAL A 20 -0.69 -12.60 -1.45
C VAL A 20 0.76 -12.31 -1.81
N ILE A 21 1.27 -11.19 -1.31
CA ILE A 21 2.62 -10.71 -1.60
C ILE A 21 3.45 -10.82 -0.33
N LYS A 22 4.58 -11.50 -0.42
CA LYS A 22 5.58 -11.57 0.64
C LYS A 22 6.62 -10.46 0.42
N PRO A 23 6.76 -9.47 1.33
CA PRO A 23 7.83 -8.48 1.25
C PRO A 23 9.21 -9.14 1.40
N GLN A 24 10.19 -8.55 0.74
CA GLN A 24 11.60 -8.85 1.03
C GLN A 24 12.03 -8.22 2.36
N HIS A 25 13.21 -8.61 2.85
CA HIS A 25 13.71 -8.21 4.18
C HIS A 25 13.87 -6.69 4.38
N ASN A 26 14.00 -5.93 3.29
CA ASN A 26 14.16 -4.47 3.28
C ASN A 26 12.95 -3.73 2.69
N GLN A 27 11.83 -4.43 2.47
CA GLN A 27 10.63 -3.86 1.86
C GLN A 27 9.54 -3.71 2.92
N THR A 28 8.93 -2.52 2.97
CA THR A 28 7.77 -2.22 3.81
C THR A 28 6.64 -1.74 2.92
N PHE A 29 5.40 -2.07 3.27
CA PHE A 29 4.21 -1.59 2.57
C PHE A 29 3.52 -0.55 3.45
N THR A 30 3.15 0.57 2.83
CA THR A 30 2.36 1.63 3.47
C THR A 30 1.11 1.85 2.62
N VAL A 31 -0.05 1.85 3.25
CA VAL A 31 -1.32 2.14 2.58
C VAL A 31 -1.68 3.59 2.91
N ILE A 32 -1.83 4.41 1.87
CA ILE A 32 -2.12 5.84 1.98
C ILE A 32 -3.33 6.12 1.09
N ASP A 33 -4.27 6.91 1.60
CA ASP A 33 -5.42 7.37 0.84
C ASP A 33 -5.03 8.63 0.06
N ALA A 34 -5.12 8.57 -1.27
CA ALA A 34 -4.77 9.67 -2.15
C ALA A 34 -5.39 9.51 -3.53
N ASP A 35 -5.82 10.63 -4.13
CA ASP A 35 -6.39 10.67 -5.48
C ASP A 35 -5.33 10.52 -6.59
N SER A 36 -4.05 10.73 -6.30
CA SER A 36 -2.97 10.60 -7.27
C SER A 36 -1.69 10.06 -6.65
N LYS A 37 -0.82 9.50 -7.49
CA LYS A 37 0.50 9.00 -7.06
C LYS A 37 1.36 10.10 -6.43
N GLU A 38 1.28 11.31 -6.97
CA GLU A 38 2.02 12.48 -6.48
C GLU A 38 1.50 12.91 -5.10
N GLN A 39 0.18 12.91 -4.90
CA GLN A 39 -0.42 13.19 -3.59
C GLN A 39 -0.07 12.11 -2.56
N ALA A 40 -0.12 10.83 -2.95
CA ALA A 40 0.26 9.72 -2.07
C ALA A 40 1.69 9.87 -1.56
N LEU A 41 2.61 10.27 -2.44
CA LEU A 41 4.01 10.51 -2.07
C LEU A 41 4.14 11.71 -1.13
N LYS A 42 3.45 12.81 -1.43
CA LYS A 42 3.50 14.01 -0.60
C LYS A 42 2.99 13.75 0.83
N ILE A 43 1.84 13.07 0.97
CA ILE A 43 1.29 12.68 2.28
C ILE A 43 2.26 11.78 3.04
N TYR A 44 2.93 10.84 2.35
CA TYR A 44 3.94 9.98 2.98
C TYR A 44 5.13 10.77 3.51
N GLU A 45 5.63 11.72 2.72
CA GLU A 45 6.77 12.56 3.08
C GLU A 45 6.41 13.51 4.23
N GLU A 46 5.25 14.17 4.18
CA GLU A 46 4.75 15.05 5.25
C GLU A 46 4.57 14.29 6.58
N ALA A 47 3.97 13.08 6.54
CA ALA A 47 3.80 12.26 7.74
C ALA A 47 5.12 11.78 8.37
N LYS A 48 6.19 11.68 7.56
CA LYS A 48 7.53 11.32 8.05
C LYS A 48 8.24 12.50 8.71
N ASP A 49 8.03 13.71 8.20
CA ASP A 49 8.65 14.93 8.72
C ASP A 49 8.04 15.36 10.07
N GLU A 50 6.72 15.18 10.26
CA GLU A 50 6.04 15.48 11.53
C GLU A 50 6.41 14.54 12.69
N ALA A 51 6.99 13.37 12.39
CA ALA A 51 7.38 12.38 13.39
C ALA A 51 8.79 12.61 13.99
N ASN A 52 9.47 13.69 13.62
CA ASN A 52 10.86 13.98 13.99
C ASN A 52 11.04 15.24 14.84
#